data_AF-A0A820KVU2-F1
#
_entry.id   AF-A0A820KVU2-F1
#
_cell.length_a   1.000
_cell.length_b   1.000
_cell.length_c   1.000
_cell.angle_alpha   90.00
_cell.angle_beta   90.00
_cell.angle_gamma   90.00
#
_symmetry.space_group_name_H-M   'P 1'
#
loop_
_entity.id
_entity.type
_entity.pdbx_description
1 polymer ?
#
loop_
_entity_poly.entity_id
_entity_poly.type
_entity_poly.pdbx_seq_one_letter_code
_entity_poly.pdbx_strand_id
1 'polypeptide(L)'
;MLIQLYLLLLLQILSCFSIETKSKLSFDEFFNYTTFPLLKFSSTGRHLLIQTKRPSWNINSYENTLWLYDIQNQTKKFITTNLRTSIQPQWSPSGNYIVFLPKNHSSINKQQSEEYIYLYSLHADTVLPIQIGKETPLALTWSNNDSSIYLAVKPIDEENDLWKDVIQYRENVI
;
A
#
# COMPACT_ATOMS: atom_id res chain seq x y z
N MET A 1 10.17 32.64 57.60
CA MET A 1 10.83 31.52 56.89
C MET A 1 9.90 30.32 56.70
N LEU A 2 9.23 29.80 57.74
CA LEU A 2 8.30 28.65 57.61
C LEU A 2 7.11 28.90 56.65
N ILE A 3 6.53 30.10 56.65
CA ILE A 3 5.37 30.45 55.80
C ILE A 3 5.75 30.47 54.30
N GLN A 4 6.95 30.97 53.96
CA GLN A 4 7.45 30.96 52.58
C GLN A 4 7.72 29.55 52.07
N LEU A 5 8.19 28.65 52.94
CA LEU A 5 8.40 27.25 52.59
C LEU A 5 7.07 26.53 52.32
N TYR A 6 6.04 26.83 53.11
CA TYR A 6 4.70 26.27 52.92
C TYR A 6 4.05 26.78 51.62
N LEU A 7 4.25 28.07 51.29
CA LEU A 7 3.72 28.67 50.06
C LEU A 7 4.39 28.08 48.80
N LEU A 8 5.71 27.83 48.85
CA LEU A 8 6.46 27.17 47.77
C LEU A 8 6.03 25.71 47.58
N LEU A 9 5.78 24.98 48.67
CA LEU A 9 5.31 23.59 48.62
C LEU A 9 3.88 23.51 48.04
N LEU A 10 3.02 24.47 48.38
CA LEU A 10 1.64 24.54 47.88
C LEU A 10 1.59 24.94 46.38
N LEU A 11 2.55 25.76 45.92
CA LEU A 11 2.69 26.12 44.50
C LEU A 11 3.18 24.93 43.64
N GLN A 12 4.01 24.04 44.19
CA GLN A 12 4.49 22.82 43.51
C GLN A 12 3.42 21.73 43.41
N ILE A 13 2.47 21.69 44.35
CA ILE A 13 1.34 20.74 44.30
C ILE A 13 0.31 21.18 43.23
N LEU A 14 0.16 22.50 43.00
CA LEU A 14 -0.76 23.04 42.01
C LEU A 14 -0.32 22.78 40.56
N SER A 15 0.98 22.66 40.28
CA SER A 15 1.51 22.39 38.94
C SER A 15 1.46 20.91 38.53
N CYS A 16 1.00 20.01 39.42
CA CYS A 16 1.03 18.56 39.18
C CYS A 16 -0.28 17.97 38.62
N PHE A 17 -1.36 18.76 38.50
CA PHE A 17 -2.65 18.29 37.99
C PHE A 17 -2.90 18.73 36.55
N SER A 18 -2.11 18.21 35.60
CA SER A 18 -2.54 18.12 34.21
C SER A 18 -3.20 16.74 34.01
N ILE A 19 -4.47 16.61 34.38
CA ILE A 19 -5.26 15.44 33.99
C ILE A 19 -5.53 15.60 32.50
N GLU A 20 -4.70 14.95 31.68
CA GLU A 20 -4.97 14.79 30.26
C GLU A 20 -6.20 13.87 30.13
N THR A 21 -7.39 14.46 30.10
CA THR A 21 -8.60 13.71 29.79
C THR A 21 -8.53 13.33 28.31
N LYS A 22 -8.07 12.12 28.02
CA LYS A 22 -8.09 11.57 26.66
C LYS A 22 -9.48 11.76 26.06
N SER A 23 -9.57 12.35 24.87
CA SER A 23 -10.85 12.57 24.20
C SER A 23 -11.61 11.25 24.07
N LYS A 24 -12.94 11.30 24.24
CA LYS A 24 -13.80 10.14 23.98
C LYS A 24 -13.78 9.87 22.48
N LEU A 25 -13.64 8.60 22.10
CA LEU A 25 -13.71 8.17 20.71
C LEU A 25 -15.07 8.55 20.11
N SER A 26 -15.05 9.36 19.07
CA SER A 26 -16.25 9.69 18.30
C SER A 26 -16.57 8.59 17.29
N PHE A 27 -17.83 8.55 16.83
CA PHE A 27 -18.25 7.64 15.76
C PHE A 27 -17.45 7.90 14.48
N ASP A 28 -17.26 9.17 14.13
CA ASP A 28 -16.48 9.55 12.95
C ASP A 28 -15.02 9.06 13.04
N GLU A 29 -14.37 9.17 14.20
CA GLU A 29 -13.02 8.63 14.40
C GLU A 29 -12.99 7.10 14.33
N PHE A 30 -14.00 6.42 14.88
CA PHE A 30 -14.11 4.96 14.81
C PHE A 30 -14.17 4.48 13.36
N PHE A 31 -14.91 5.19 12.50
CA PHE A 31 -15.05 4.83 11.09
C PHE A 31 -13.92 5.36 10.19
N ASN A 32 -13.21 6.40 10.59
CA ASN A 32 -12.05 6.96 9.86
C ASN A 32 -10.70 6.34 10.29
N TYR A 33 -10.72 5.09 10.74
CA TYR A 33 -9.51 4.38 11.13
C TYR A 33 -8.56 4.14 9.94
N THR A 34 -7.26 4.10 10.24
CA THR A 34 -6.21 3.78 9.27
C THR A 34 -5.59 2.44 9.64
N THR A 35 -5.47 1.55 8.66
CA THR A 35 -4.79 0.25 8.80
C THR A 35 -3.43 0.27 8.12
N PHE A 36 -2.55 -0.64 8.54
CA PHE A 36 -1.19 -0.77 8.04
C PHE A 36 -0.98 -2.17 7.42
N PRO A 37 -1.52 -2.43 6.22
CA PRO A 37 -1.46 -3.77 5.61
C PRO A 37 -0.03 -4.22 5.24
N LEU A 38 0.95 -3.32 5.19
CA LEU A 38 2.34 -3.66 4.91
C LEU A 38 3.30 -2.79 5.74
N LEU A 39 4.25 -3.47 6.37
CA LEU A 39 5.42 -2.88 7.02
C LEU A 39 6.64 -3.73 6.63
N LYS A 40 7.60 -3.16 5.89
CA LYS A 40 8.81 -3.89 5.45
C LYS A 40 10.05 -3.01 5.55
N PHE A 41 11.05 -3.47 6.29
CA PHE A 41 12.37 -2.86 6.30
C PHE A 41 13.07 -3.03 4.95
N SER A 42 13.87 -2.03 4.57
CA SER A 42 14.88 -2.20 3.53
C SER A 42 15.93 -3.23 3.97
N SER A 43 16.66 -3.83 3.04
CA SER A 43 17.73 -4.80 3.37
C SER A 43 18.83 -4.19 4.25
N THR A 44 19.06 -2.89 4.13
CA THR A 44 19.98 -2.12 4.98
C THR A 44 19.42 -1.79 6.37
N GLY A 45 18.12 -1.97 6.60
CA GLY A 45 17.45 -1.61 7.85
C GLY A 45 17.30 -0.11 8.10
N ARG A 46 17.75 0.77 7.20
CA ARG A 46 17.65 2.24 7.36
C ARG A 46 16.26 2.79 7.06
N HIS A 47 15.53 2.13 6.15
CA HIS A 47 14.23 2.59 5.70
C HIS A 47 13.14 1.57 6.02
N LEU A 48 11.94 2.07 6.30
CA LEU A 48 10.74 1.27 6.48
C LEU A 48 9.72 1.67 5.41
N LEU A 49 9.28 0.69 4.62
CA LEU A 49 8.19 0.82 3.68
C LEU A 49 6.88 0.56 4.41
N ILE A 50 5.97 1.52 4.33
CA ILE A 50 4.69 1.50 5.04
C ILE A 50 3.58 1.66 4.02
N GLN A 51 2.70 0.68 3.92
CA GLN A 51 1.43 0.86 3.24
C GLN A 51 0.38 1.21 4.28
N THR A 52 -0.43 2.23 4.02
CA THR A 52 -1.62 2.53 4.81
C THR A 52 -2.87 2.40 3.98
N LYS A 53 -3.97 1.99 4.61
CA LYS A 53 -5.28 1.88 3.99
C LYS A 53 -6.31 2.57 4.87
N ARG A 54 -7.02 3.55 4.30
CA ARG A 54 -8.07 4.33 4.98
C ARG A 54 -9.35 4.41 4.14
N PRO A 55 -10.55 4.47 4.76
CA PRO A 55 -11.79 4.76 4.06
C PRO A 55 -11.75 6.14 3.38
N SER A 56 -12.29 6.23 2.17
CA SER A 56 -12.44 7.45 1.38
C SER A 56 -13.92 7.59 1.01
N TRP A 57 -14.67 8.28 1.87
CA TRP A 57 -16.13 8.39 1.80
C TRP A 57 -16.63 9.08 0.53
N ASN A 58 -15.87 10.05 0.02
CA ASN A 58 -16.17 10.79 -1.21
C ASN A 58 -16.25 9.91 -2.47
N ILE A 59 -15.50 8.80 -2.51
CA ILE A 59 -15.46 7.89 -3.66
C ILE A 59 -15.99 6.49 -3.32
N ASN A 60 -16.64 6.34 -2.16
CA ASN A 60 -17.14 5.07 -1.62
C ASN A 60 -16.12 3.91 -1.78
N SER A 61 -14.86 4.16 -1.42
CA SER A 61 -13.77 3.21 -1.60
C SER A 61 -12.72 3.34 -0.49
N TYR A 62 -11.60 2.63 -0.63
CA TYR A 62 -10.45 2.76 0.24
C TYR A 62 -9.28 3.38 -0.52
N GLU A 63 -8.61 4.33 0.11
CA GLU A 63 -7.36 4.89 -0.37
C GLU A 63 -6.20 4.08 0.20
N ASN A 64 -5.28 3.64 -0.67
CA ASN A 64 -4.11 2.86 -0.31
C ASN A 64 -2.87 3.67 -0.62
N THR A 65 -2.17 4.11 0.42
CA THR A 65 -1.03 5.00 0.26
C THR A 65 0.27 4.29 0.62
N LEU A 66 1.35 4.63 -0.09
CA LEU A 66 2.69 4.11 0.14
C LEU A 66 3.56 5.21 0.69
N TRP A 67 4.24 4.90 1.79
CA TRP A 67 5.14 5.81 2.48
C TRP A 67 6.50 5.16 2.69
N LEU A 68 7.52 6.00 2.65
CA LEU A 68 8.87 5.66 3.03
C LEU A 68 9.22 6.39 4.32
N TYR A 69 9.68 5.66 5.33
CA TYR A 69 10.14 6.23 6.59
C TYR A 69 11.65 6.03 6.72
N ASP A 70 12.41 7.11 6.89
CA ASP A 70 13.83 7.08 7.25
C ASP A 70 13.93 7.02 8.78
N ILE A 71 14.48 5.93 9.29
CA ILE A 71 14.56 5.66 10.73
C ILE A 71 15.59 6.56 11.41
N GLN A 72 16.70 6.84 10.73
CA GLN A 72 17.78 7.65 11.28
C GLN A 72 17.36 9.10 11.42
N ASN A 73 16.73 9.64 10.38
CA ASN A 73 16.29 11.04 10.34
C ASN A 73 14.89 11.25 10.94
N GLN A 74 14.18 10.15 11.24
CA GLN A 74 12.79 10.15 11.70
C GLN A 74 11.83 10.88 10.74
N THR A 75 12.15 10.89 9.45
CA THR A 75 11.36 11.57 8.44
C THR A 75 10.47 10.59 7.69
N LYS A 76 9.25 11.03 7.35
CA LYS A 76 8.32 10.29 6.51
C LYS A 76 8.20 10.96 5.15
N LYS A 77 8.08 10.15 4.12
CA LYS A 77 7.95 10.57 2.74
C LYS A 77 6.80 9.85 2.07
N PHE A 78 6.02 10.62 1.33
CA PHE A 78 4.93 10.11 0.51
C PHE A 78 5.45 9.61 -0.85
N ILE A 79 5.03 8.41 -1.28
CA ILE A 79 5.36 7.87 -2.61
C ILE A 79 4.15 7.94 -3.55
N THR A 80 3.00 7.36 -3.17
CA THR A 80 1.79 7.34 -4.02
C THR A 80 0.52 6.98 -3.23
N THR A 81 -0.66 7.33 -3.76
CA THR A 81 -2.01 6.98 -3.24
C THR A 81 -2.77 5.98 -4.13
N ASN A 82 -2.25 5.70 -5.31
CA ASN A 82 -2.92 4.86 -6.30
C ASN A 82 -2.34 3.44 -6.29
N LEU A 83 -2.37 2.75 -5.15
CA LEU A 83 -1.88 1.37 -5.09
C LEU A 83 -2.97 0.34 -5.40
N ARG A 84 -2.64 -0.61 -6.29
CA ARG A 84 -3.40 -1.84 -6.45
C ARG A 84 -3.11 -2.77 -5.27
N THR A 85 -4.14 -3.35 -4.67
CA THR A 85 -4.00 -4.17 -3.45
C THR A 85 -3.76 -5.66 -3.72
N SER A 86 -3.85 -6.12 -4.97
CA SER A 86 -3.66 -7.53 -5.32
C SER A 86 -2.21 -7.98 -5.19
N ILE A 87 -1.25 -7.07 -5.42
CA ILE A 87 0.18 -7.34 -5.31
C ILE A 87 0.78 -6.30 -4.37
N GLN A 88 1.42 -6.77 -3.31
CA GLN A 88 2.07 -5.91 -2.33
C GLN A 88 3.36 -5.30 -2.92
N PRO A 89 3.67 -4.04 -2.59
CA PRO A 89 4.97 -3.44 -2.89
C PRO A 89 6.14 -4.25 -2.34
N GLN A 90 7.27 -4.25 -3.05
CA GLN A 90 8.47 -5.00 -2.66
C GLN A 90 9.73 -4.15 -2.83
N TRP A 91 10.64 -4.29 -1.88
CA TRP A 91 12.01 -3.81 -1.98
C TRP A 91 12.81 -4.65 -2.98
N SER A 92 13.70 -4.01 -3.73
CA SER A 92 14.78 -4.71 -4.40
C SER A 92 15.76 -5.29 -3.36
N PRO A 93 16.50 -6.37 -3.67
CA PRO A 93 17.49 -6.96 -2.77
C PRO A 93 18.46 -5.97 -2.12
N SER A 94 19.01 -4.99 -2.86
CA SER A 94 19.87 -3.94 -2.27
C SER A 94 19.13 -2.86 -1.49
N GLY A 95 17.80 -2.80 -1.60
CA GLY A 95 16.99 -1.76 -0.99
C GLY A 95 17.08 -0.41 -1.72
N ASN A 96 17.61 -0.37 -2.94
CA ASN A 96 17.71 0.86 -3.74
C ASN A 96 16.42 1.19 -4.49
N TYR A 97 15.57 0.19 -4.73
CA TYR A 97 14.32 0.37 -5.45
C TYR A 97 13.13 -0.24 -4.71
N ILE A 98 11.96 0.33 -4.98
CA ILE A 98 10.67 -0.23 -4.56
C ILE A 98 9.83 -0.43 -5.81
N VAL A 99 9.37 -1.66 -6.04
CA VAL A 99 8.40 -1.96 -7.09
C VAL A 99 7.00 -2.01 -6.51
N PHE A 100 6.02 -1.45 -7.22
CA PHE A 100 4.61 -1.53 -6.87
C PHE A 100 3.74 -1.45 -8.12
N LEU A 101 2.46 -1.82 -7.98
CA LEU A 101 1.49 -1.72 -9.06
C LEU A 101 0.53 -0.57 -8.80
N PRO A 102 0.33 0.32 -9.78
CA PRO A 102 -0.68 1.35 -9.69
C PRO A 102 -2.08 0.74 -9.80
N LYS A 103 -3.06 1.37 -9.16
CA LYS A 103 -4.47 1.12 -9.40
C LYS A 103 -4.81 1.63 -10.80
N ASN A 104 -5.22 0.73 -11.68
CA ASN A 104 -5.60 1.11 -13.04
C ASN A 104 -6.97 1.80 -13.00
N HIS A 105 -7.08 2.99 -13.59
CA HIS A 105 -8.32 3.79 -13.62
C HIS A 105 -9.21 3.46 -14.83
N SER A 106 -8.73 2.66 -15.79
CA SER A 106 -9.44 2.36 -17.03
C SER A 106 -10.59 1.36 -16.82
N SER A 107 -11.76 1.89 -16.48
CA SER A 107 -13.03 1.18 -16.36
C SER A 107 -13.79 1.04 -17.68
N ILE A 108 -13.29 1.62 -18.78
CA ILE A 108 -14.08 1.75 -20.02
C ILE A 108 -13.88 0.56 -20.97
N ASN A 109 -12.69 -0.05 -21.05
CA ASN A 109 -12.45 -1.29 -21.83
C ASN A 109 -11.29 -2.10 -21.24
N LYS A 110 -11.58 -3.13 -20.42
CA LYS A 110 -10.56 -3.99 -19.80
C LYS A 110 -9.66 -4.71 -20.81
N GLN A 111 -10.14 -4.93 -22.03
CA GLN A 111 -9.41 -5.65 -23.09
C GLN A 111 -8.33 -4.82 -23.79
N GLN A 112 -8.28 -3.49 -23.56
CA GLN A 112 -7.33 -2.60 -24.25
C GLN A 112 -6.44 -1.79 -23.31
N SER A 113 -6.58 -1.94 -21.99
CA SER A 113 -5.71 -1.21 -21.07
C SER A 113 -4.37 -1.91 -20.97
N GLU A 114 -3.31 -1.20 -21.33
CA GLU A 114 -1.95 -1.59 -20.98
C GLU A 114 -1.81 -1.55 -19.44
N GLU A 115 -1.10 -2.53 -18.91
CA GLU A 115 -0.72 -2.62 -17.51
C GLU A 115 0.74 -2.17 -17.37
N TYR A 116 1.03 -1.60 -16.20
CA TYR A 116 2.34 -1.06 -15.85
C TYR A 116 2.73 -1.51 -14.46
N ILE A 117 4.02 -1.75 -14.26
CA ILE A 117 4.64 -1.79 -12.94
C ILE A 117 5.42 -0.49 -12.73
N TYR A 118 5.48 -0.02 -11.51
CA TYR A 118 6.13 1.24 -11.16
C TYR A 118 7.32 0.95 -10.28
N LEU A 119 8.45 1.58 -10.60
CA LEU A 119 9.70 1.47 -9.87
C LEU A 119 10.05 2.82 -9.24
N TYR A 120 10.02 2.91 -7.92
CA TYR A 120 10.53 4.06 -7.20
C TYR A 120 12.01 3.88 -6.89
N SER A 121 12.84 4.83 -7.30
CA SER A 121 14.28 4.89 -7.03
C SER A 121 14.56 5.75 -5.81
N LEU A 122 15.22 5.18 -4.79
CA LEU A 122 15.59 5.94 -3.60
C LEU A 122 16.67 7.00 -3.88
N HIS A 123 17.59 6.71 -4.80
CA HIS A 123 18.71 7.60 -5.13
C HIS A 123 18.26 8.80 -5.95
N ALA A 124 17.47 8.55 -6.99
CA ALA A 124 17.00 9.60 -7.89
C ALA A 124 15.77 10.34 -7.36
N ASP A 125 15.08 9.74 -6.38
CA ASP A 125 13.78 10.22 -5.91
C ASP A 125 12.74 10.36 -7.03
N THR A 126 12.68 9.36 -7.89
CA THR A 126 11.78 9.35 -9.05
C THR A 126 11.05 8.03 -9.15
N VAL A 127 9.87 8.10 -9.76
CA VAL A 127 9.04 6.95 -10.08
C VAL A 127 9.11 6.70 -11.59
N LEU A 128 9.49 5.49 -11.96
CA LEU A 128 9.66 5.05 -13.34
C LEU A 128 8.57 4.02 -13.69
N PRO A 129 7.69 4.30 -14.67
CA PRO A 129 6.75 3.30 -15.16
C PRO A 129 7.46 2.33 -16.12
N ILE A 130 7.15 1.04 -15.99
CA ILE A 130 7.61 -0.02 -16.89
C ILE A 130 6.37 -0.71 -17.44
N GLN A 131 6.20 -0.67 -18.75
CA GLN A 131 5.08 -1.33 -19.43
C GLN A 131 5.29 -2.85 -19.42
N ILE A 132 4.26 -3.58 -19.01
CA ILE A 132 4.28 -5.07 -19.01
C ILE A 132 3.44 -5.66 -20.14
N GLY A 133 2.60 -4.85 -20.79
CA GLY A 133 1.67 -5.27 -21.83
C GLY A 133 0.24 -5.28 -21.31
N LYS A 134 -0.65 -6.01 -21.98
CA LYS A 134 -2.09 -6.03 -21.64
C LYS A 134 -2.49 -7.13 -20.66
N GLU A 135 -1.54 -7.99 -20.29
CA GLU A 135 -1.78 -9.11 -19.40
C GLU A 135 -1.89 -8.63 -17.95
N THR A 136 -2.75 -9.29 -17.16
CA THR A 136 -2.96 -8.88 -15.77
C THR A 136 -1.93 -9.54 -14.87
N PRO A 137 -1.07 -8.78 -14.16
CA PRO A 137 -0.12 -9.36 -13.23
C PRO A 137 -0.82 -9.95 -12.00
N LEU A 138 -0.51 -11.20 -11.70
CA LEU A 138 -1.01 -11.98 -10.56
C LEU A 138 0.01 -12.06 -9.43
N ALA A 139 1.29 -12.11 -9.76
CA ALA A 139 2.38 -12.12 -8.79
C ALA A 139 3.62 -11.41 -9.35
N LEU A 140 4.46 -10.92 -8.44
CA LEU A 140 5.71 -10.22 -8.76
C LEU A 140 6.77 -10.61 -7.74
N THR A 141 8.00 -10.88 -8.22
CA THR A 141 9.17 -11.04 -7.35
C THR A 141 10.44 -10.48 -7.99
N TRP A 142 11.32 -9.95 -7.17
CA TRP A 142 12.67 -9.55 -7.58
C TRP A 142 13.59 -10.76 -7.77
N SER A 143 14.51 -10.65 -8.73
CA SER A 143 15.75 -11.42 -8.75
C SER A 143 16.73 -10.88 -7.71
N ASN A 144 17.66 -11.70 -7.25
CA ASN A 144 18.65 -11.34 -6.22
C ASN A 144 19.70 -10.29 -6.66
N ASN A 145 19.65 -9.83 -7.91
CA ASN A 145 20.65 -8.94 -8.52
C ASN A 145 20.16 -7.50 -8.79
N ASP A 146 19.00 -7.11 -8.27
CA ASP A 146 18.33 -5.79 -8.49
C ASP A 146 18.02 -5.42 -9.94
N SER A 147 18.29 -6.28 -10.92
CA SER A 147 18.15 -5.94 -12.34
C SER A 147 17.01 -6.65 -13.04
N SER A 148 16.44 -7.68 -12.41
CA SER A 148 15.37 -8.49 -13.01
C SER A 148 14.19 -8.63 -12.07
N ILE A 149 12.99 -8.62 -12.65
CA ILE A 149 11.72 -8.83 -11.97
C ILE A 149 11.01 -9.96 -12.72
N TYR A 150 10.54 -10.97 -11.99
CA TYR A 150 9.73 -12.04 -12.52
C TYR A 150 8.25 -11.75 -12.26
N LEU A 151 7.43 -11.96 -13.28
CA LEU A 151 5.99 -11.73 -13.24
C LEU A 151 5.26 -13.02 -13.56
N ALA A 152 4.24 -13.33 -12.76
CA ALA A 152 3.21 -14.27 -13.15
C ALA A 152 2.01 -13.46 -13.66
N VAL A 153 1.54 -13.76 -14.86
CA VAL A 153 0.55 -12.96 -15.58
C VAL A 153 -0.63 -13.85 -15.99
N LYS A 154 -1.84 -13.31 -15.91
CA LYS A 154 -3.02 -13.92 -16.50
C LYS A 154 -3.09 -13.47 -17.96
N PRO A 155 -3.08 -14.39 -18.93
CA PRO A 155 -3.32 -14.04 -20.32
C PRO A 155 -4.71 -13.40 -20.46
N ILE A 156 -4.86 -12.55 -21.46
CA ILE A 156 -6.19 -12.10 -21.85
C ILE A 156 -6.93 -13.34 -22.34
N ASP A 157 -8.13 -13.58 -21.77
CA ASP A 157 -9.05 -14.54 -22.36
C ASP A 157 -9.44 -13.96 -23.73
N GLU A 158 -8.71 -14.34 -24.79
CA GLU A 158 -9.26 -14.31 -26.13
C GLU A 158 -10.48 -15.21 -26.04
N GLU A 159 -11.65 -14.65 -26.32
CA GLU A 159 -12.92 -15.36 -26.36
C GLU A 159 -12.85 -16.38 -27.50
N ASN A 160 -12.09 -17.46 -27.30
CA ASN A 160 -12.15 -18.64 -28.12
C ASN A 160 -13.45 -19.32 -27.74
N ASP A 161 -14.48 -18.98 -28.51
CA ASP A 161 -15.83 -19.53 -28.57
C ASP A 161 -15.84 -21.07 -28.87
N LEU A 162 -14.73 -21.76 -28.59
CA LEU A 162 -14.42 -23.16 -28.94
C LEU A 162 -14.89 -24.18 -27.89
N TRP A 163 -15.50 -23.76 -26.78
CA TRP A 163 -16.13 -24.68 -25.81
C TRP A 163 -17.66 -24.75 -26.01
N LYS A 164 -18.12 -24.96 -27.24
CA LYS A 164 -19.52 -25.34 -27.55
C LYS A 164 -19.72 -26.84 -27.86
N ASP A 165 -18.66 -27.65 -27.82
CA ASP A 165 -18.74 -29.09 -28.16
C ASP A 165 -19.05 -30.02 -26.97
N VAL A 166 -19.80 -29.52 -25.99
CA VAL A 166 -20.42 -30.39 -24.97
C VAL A 166 -21.92 -30.14 -24.99
N ILE A 167 -22.62 -30.94 -25.79
CA ILE A 167 -23.94 -31.59 -25.56
C ILE A 167 -24.55 -31.88 -26.94
N GLN A 168 -24.20 -33.03 -27.56
CA GLN A 168 -25.16 -33.78 -28.39
C GLN A 168 -24.73 -35.25 -28.54
N TYR A 169 -24.68 -35.97 -27.42
CA TYR A 169 -24.73 -37.44 -27.44
C TYR A 169 -25.83 -37.88 -26.50
N ARG A 170 -27.06 -37.96 -27.00
CA ARG A 170 -28.18 -38.76 -26.45
C ARG A 170 -29.46 -38.59 -27.28
N GLU A 171 -29.45 -38.98 -28.55
CA GLU A 171 -30.67 -39.49 -29.19
C GLU A 171 -30.25 -40.56 -30.20
N ASN A 172 -30.12 -41.80 -29.70
CA ASN A 172 -30.15 -43.02 -30.49
C ASN A 172 -30.45 -44.20 -29.54
N VAL A 173 -31.69 -44.23 -29.04
CA VAL A 173 -32.46 -45.41 -28.60
C VAL A 173 -33.92 -44.87 -28.60
N ILE A 174 -34.90 -45.33 -29.36
CA ILE A 174 -35.35 -46.66 -29.81
C ILE A 174 -36.01 -46.49 -31.18
#